data_AF-A0A1X7VAE9-F1
#
_entry.id   AF-A0A1X7VAE9-F1
#
_cell.length_a   1.000
_cell.length_b   1.000
_cell.length_c   1.000
_cell.angle_alpha   90.00
_cell.angle_beta   90.00
_cell.angle_gamma   90.00
#
_symmetry.space_group_name_H-M   'P 1'
#
loop_
_entity.id
_entity.type
_entity.pdbx_description
1 polymer ?
#
loop_
_entity_poly.entity_id
_entity_poly.type
_entity_poly.pdbx_seq_one_letter_code
_entity_poly.pdbx_strand_id
1 'polypeptide(L)'
;MDEKSEGKQSFDIKSCSMHSVVVYKDRAEVRRNLPLRLEAGGETEVLLTGLSSSIDSDSIRVEGSGNATILDVIYETKSEEPLDNDGKKEEIDGLSEEIKDKKKELTTIEFQQMLIDRQKTILTEFSGHVTSRVQDKKKEEGADGIFQSTVHPEAVNGVMEFMARFEEKMSSLDERYLELSTQKKKMEEELKVLTTKLDNLNSSYQGKETIRSVKVILHSIEKVDVTLVVSYVVKNASWSPIYDIRVFTKDKTLKTHYYGLIKQSTGEDWDNASISLSTAQPDVGGSPPSLGVHHIGFERARYVTRSYKKKAGFNFISSYGGDSASDDDEWFEDDSDKMMNAGFTGLELCAVPDIPLDGGSPVAKRKAAKAPSLEVDVSKVETGQLYNALFSIPRTSTIPSDNTEHK
;
A
#
# COMPACT_ATOMS: atom_id res chain seq x y z
N MET A 1 2.84 53.27 11.55
CA MET A 1 2.24 52.87 12.85
C MET A 1 2.23 51.37 12.79
N ASP A 2 3.35 50.78 13.21
CA ASP A 2 3.57 49.34 13.14
C ASP A 2 2.99 48.74 14.42
N GLU A 3 1.89 48.01 14.24
CA GLU A 3 1.25 47.26 15.31
C GLU A 3 2.19 46.11 15.66
N LYS A 4 2.87 46.22 16.81
CA LYS A 4 3.65 45.13 17.42
C LYS A 4 2.70 43.97 17.71
N SER A 5 2.59 43.02 16.79
CA SER A 5 1.93 41.75 17.06
C SER A 5 2.81 40.94 18.00
N GLU A 6 2.25 40.59 19.15
CA GLU A 6 2.83 39.73 20.17
C GLU A 6 3.29 38.40 19.55
N GLY A 7 4.57 38.06 19.71
CA GLY A 7 5.11 36.71 19.80
C GLY A 7 4.72 35.61 18.78
N LYS A 8 4.03 35.88 17.68
CA LYS A 8 3.57 34.84 16.73
C LYS A 8 4.34 34.87 15.42
N GLN A 9 4.89 33.74 15.02
CA GLN A 9 5.55 33.55 13.73
C GLN A 9 4.92 32.35 13.00
N SER A 10 4.60 32.49 11.73
CA SER A 10 3.99 31.42 10.92
C SER A 10 4.89 31.07 9.75
N PHE A 11 5.11 29.78 9.50
CA PHE A 11 5.94 29.26 8.43
C PHE A 11 5.24 28.13 7.69
N ASP A 12 5.34 28.15 6.36
CA ASP A 12 4.99 26.99 5.55
C ASP A 12 6.16 26.01 5.56
N ILE A 13 5.92 24.79 6.05
CA ILE A 13 6.94 23.74 6.12
C ILE A 13 7.54 23.44 4.75
N LYS A 14 6.79 23.57 3.65
CA LYS A 14 7.27 23.28 2.28
C LYS A 14 8.31 24.29 1.80
N SER A 15 8.28 25.50 2.34
CA SER A 15 9.26 26.56 2.05
C SER A 15 10.56 26.42 2.85
N CYS A 16 10.58 25.56 3.88
CA CYS A 16 11.73 25.36 4.75
C CYS A 16 12.78 24.48 4.08
N SER A 17 14.05 24.79 4.30
CA SER A 17 15.16 24.03 3.71
C SER A 17 15.16 22.56 4.18
N MET A 18 15.30 21.63 3.23
CA MET A 18 15.42 20.22 3.55
C MET A 18 16.77 19.88 4.19
N HIS A 19 16.75 19.20 5.34
CA HIS A 19 17.96 18.72 5.99
C HIS A 19 18.32 17.31 5.50
N SER A 20 17.43 16.35 5.71
CA SER A 20 17.66 14.96 5.34
C SER A 20 16.36 14.17 5.23
N VAL A 21 16.36 13.14 4.39
CA VAL A 21 15.25 12.19 4.26
C VAL A 21 15.79 10.77 4.41
N VAL A 22 15.20 9.99 5.32
CA VAL A 22 15.47 8.55 5.43
C VAL A 22 14.26 7.80 4.90
N VAL A 23 14.42 7.13 3.76
CA VAL A 23 13.36 6.33 3.13
C VAL A 23 13.45 4.91 3.66
N TYR A 24 12.33 4.39 4.15
CA TYR A 24 12.15 3.00 4.56
C TYR A 24 11.31 2.26 3.52
N LYS A 25 11.03 0.98 3.74
CA LYS A 25 10.25 0.17 2.78
C LYS A 25 8.80 0.64 2.62
N ASP A 26 8.25 1.34 3.60
CA ASP A 26 6.82 1.69 3.67
C ASP A 26 6.52 3.15 4.08
N ARG A 27 7.54 3.90 4.48
CA ARG A 27 7.45 5.31 4.92
C ARG A 27 8.75 6.05 4.66
N ALA A 28 8.75 7.35 4.90
CA ALA A 28 9.98 8.14 5.00
C ALA A 28 9.97 9.00 6.27
N GLU A 29 11.15 9.16 6.88
CA GLU A 29 11.38 10.16 7.92
C GLU A 29 12.00 11.40 7.26
N VAL A 30 11.33 12.53 7.43
CA VAL A 30 11.67 13.81 6.83
C VAL A 30 12.16 14.75 7.93
N ARG A 31 13.31 15.40 7.72
CA ARG A 31 13.85 16.41 8.63
C ARG A 31 14.02 17.74 7.91
N ARG A 32 13.39 18.80 8.43
CA ARG A 32 13.43 20.18 7.90
C ARG A 32 14.19 21.08 8.87
N ASN A 33 15.01 21.99 8.34
CA ASN A 33 15.63 23.05 9.12
C ASN A 33 14.77 24.31 9.08
N LEU A 34 14.56 24.90 10.24
CA LEU A 34 13.78 26.12 10.44
C LEU A 34 14.62 27.14 11.22
N PRO A 35 15.31 28.07 10.54
CA PRO A 35 16.00 29.16 11.19
C PRO A 35 15.00 30.21 11.70
N LEU A 36 15.15 30.62 12.96
CA LEU A 36 14.26 31.53 13.66
C LEU A 36 15.05 32.61 14.38
N ARG A 37 14.44 33.79 14.53
CA ARG A 37 14.93 34.86 15.41
C ARG A 37 13.94 35.07 16.53
N LEU A 38 14.39 34.87 17.77
CA LEU A 38 13.59 35.08 18.96
C LEU A 38 13.95 36.43 19.59
N GLU A 39 12.94 37.16 20.05
CA GLU A 39 13.13 38.39 20.80
C GLU A 39 13.32 38.08 22.30
N ALA A 40 13.90 39.02 23.04
CA ALA A 40 14.23 38.82 24.46
C ALA A 40 13.00 38.81 25.37
N GLY A 41 12.99 37.90 26.34
CA GLY A 41 12.11 37.94 27.53
C GLY A 41 10.65 37.56 27.28
N GLY A 42 10.35 36.83 26.21
CA GLY A 42 8.98 36.49 25.83
C GLY A 42 8.80 35.04 25.36
N GLU A 43 7.56 34.57 25.46
CA GLU A 43 7.10 33.38 24.76
C GLU A 43 6.86 33.71 23.29
N THR A 44 7.33 32.84 22.40
CA THR A 44 7.10 32.94 20.96
C THR A 44 6.37 31.68 20.50
N GLU A 45 5.21 31.86 19.90
CA GLU A 45 4.42 30.82 19.25
C GLU A 45 4.84 30.73 17.78
N VAL A 46 5.39 29.58 17.40
CA VAL A 46 5.76 29.27 16.01
C VAL A 46 4.75 28.29 15.44
N LEU A 47 4.01 28.72 14.42
CA LEU A 47 3.03 27.90 13.71
C LEU A 47 3.63 27.37 12.41
N LEU A 48 3.63 26.05 12.24
CA LEU A 48 4.06 25.36 11.03
C LEU A 48 2.83 24.86 10.29
N THR A 49 2.62 25.34 9.07
CA THR A 49 1.52 24.93 8.18
C THR A 49 2.08 24.18 6.97
N GLY A 50 1.20 23.70 6.08
CA GLY A 50 1.61 23.04 4.82
C GLY A 50 2.09 21.60 4.98
N LEU A 51 1.81 20.96 6.14
CA LEU A 51 2.19 19.57 6.41
C LEU A 51 1.48 18.61 5.45
N SER A 52 2.21 17.59 5.00
CA SER A 52 1.68 16.48 4.22
C SER A 52 0.42 15.87 4.82
N SER A 53 -0.53 15.49 3.96
CA SER A 53 -1.71 14.73 4.36
C SER A 53 -1.39 13.32 4.87
N SER A 54 -0.22 12.80 4.52
CA SER A 54 0.29 11.48 4.88
C SER A 54 1.17 11.47 6.13
N ILE A 55 1.27 12.60 6.85
CA ILE A 55 2.05 12.72 8.08
C ILE A 55 1.49 11.82 9.18
N ASP A 56 2.39 11.20 9.94
CA ASP A 56 2.07 10.52 11.18
C ASP A 56 2.16 11.51 12.35
N SER A 57 1.03 11.82 12.99
CA SER A 57 0.93 12.81 14.06
C SER A 57 1.81 12.48 15.26
N ASP A 58 1.98 11.19 15.56
CA ASP A 58 2.70 10.74 16.75
C ASP A 58 4.22 10.71 16.54
N SER A 59 4.66 10.96 15.30
CA SER A 59 6.07 10.93 14.90
C SER A 59 6.77 12.29 14.98
N ILE A 60 6.02 13.36 15.23
CA ILE A 60 6.52 14.74 15.19
C ILE A 60 7.48 14.96 16.36
N ARG A 61 8.71 15.37 16.05
CA ARG A 61 9.71 15.78 17.03
C ARG A 61 10.34 17.09 16.59
N VAL A 62 10.70 17.92 17.55
CA VAL A 62 11.35 19.21 17.33
C VAL A 62 12.60 19.24 18.19
N GLU A 63 13.74 19.41 17.54
CA GLU A 63 15.03 19.63 18.18
C GLU A 63 15.43 21.08 17.98
N GLY A 64 16.03 21.71 18.99
CA GLY A 64 16.47 23.10 18.92
C GLY A 64 17.96 23.24 19.17
N SER A 65 18.63 24.02 18.31
CA SER A 65 20.00 24.45 18.51
C SER A 65 20.03 25.96 18.74
N GLY A 66 20.34 26.38 19.96
CA GLY A 66 20.39 27.78 20.39
C GLY A 66 20.07 27.93 21.89
N ASN A 67 20.24 29.13 22.43
CA ASN A 67 19.94 29.42 23.85
C ASN A 67 18.44 29.75 24.04
N ALA A 68 17.57 28.80 23.71
CA ALA A 68 16.12 28.90 23.87
C ALA A 68 15.55 27.57 24.35
N THR A 69 14.44 27.62 25.09
CA THR A 69 13.76 26.43 25.62
C THR A 69 12.47 26.17 24.85
N ILE A 70 12.27 24.93 24.41
CA ILE A 70 11.00 24.48 23.85
C ILE A 70 10.08 24.15 25.03
N LEU A 71 8.97 24.87 25.14
CA LEU A 71 7.96 24.65 26.18
C LEU A 71 6.94 23.59 25.78
N ASP A 72 6.45 23.66 24.55
CA ASP A 72 5.41 22.74 24.07
C ASP A 72 5.46 22.54 22.54
N VAL A 73 4.97 21.39 22.08
CA VAL A 73 4.80 21.04 20.66
C VAL A 73 3.42 20.41 20.49
N ILE A 74 2.50 21.15 19.87
CA ILE A 74 1.11 20.76 19.72
C ILE A 74 0.80 20.54 18.24
N TYR A 75 0.34 19.33 17.89
CA TYR A 75 -0.22 19.04 16.58
C TYR A 75 -1.72 19.34 16.58
N GLU A 76 -2.17 20.22 15.69
CA GLU A 76 -3.57 20.57 15.50
C GLU A 76 -4.03 20.14 14.11
N THR A 77 -5.25 19.61 14.07
CA THR A 77 -5.95 19.26 12.82
C THR A 77 -7.26 20.02 12.78
N LYS A 78 -7.42 20.90 11.79
CA LYS A 78 -8.66 21.65 11.55
C LYS A 78 -9.27 21.17 10.25
N SER A 79 -10.54 20.80 10.31
CA SER A 79 -11.32 20.51 9.11
C SER A 79 -11.96 21.82 8.67
N GLU A 80 -11.47 22.42 7.59
CA GLU A 80 -12.11 23.56 6.95
C GLU A 80 -12.85 23.09 5.69
N GLU A 81 -13.92 23.80 5.34
CA GLU A 81 -14.52 23.61 4.01
C GLU A 81 -13.59 24.26 2.97
N PRO A 82 -13.30 23.59 1.84
CA PRO A 82 -12.41 24.14 0.83
C PRO A 82 -12.86 25.54 0.40
N LEU A 83 -11.95 26.51 0.46
CA LEU A 83 -12.22 27.93 0.15
C LEU A 83 -12.67 28.17 -1.31
N ASP A 84 -12.51 27.17 -2.19
CA ASP A 84 -12.66 27.27 -3.65
C ASP A 84 -13.61 26.19 -4.21
N ASN A 85 -14.75 26.01 -3.53
CA ASN A 85 -15.74 24.99 -3.88
C ASN A 85 -16.40 25.27 -5.25
N ASP A 86 -16.65 26.54 -5.58
CA ASP A 86 -17.37 26.90 -6.80
C ASP A 86 -16.55 26.64 -8.07
N GLY A 87 -15.26 27.03 -8.10
CA GLY A 87 -14.39 26.81 -9.26
C GLY A 87 -14.07 25.32 -9.49
N LYS A 88 -13.78 24.56 -8.42
CA LYS A 88 -13.55 23.12 -8.52
C LYS A 88 -14.81 22.37 -8.95
N LYS A 89 -15.99 22.83 -8.52
CA LYS A 89 -17.27 22.25 -8.93
C LYS A 89 -17.57 22.50 -10.40
N GLU A 90 -17.31 23.71 -10.92
CA GLU A 90 -17.43 24.01 -12.34
C GLU A 90 -16.49 23.13 -13.19
N GLU A 91 -15.26 22.90 -12.74
CA GLU A 91 -14.31 22.01 -13.41
C GLU A 91 -14.78 20.54 -13.41
N ILE A 92 -15.31 20.07 -12.28
CA ILE A 92 -15.90 18.71 -12.16
C ILE A 92 -17.11 18.57 -13.09
N ASP A 93 -18.01 19.54 -13.09
CA ASP A 93 -19.21 19.53 -13.91
C ASP A 93 -18.83 19.54 -15.41
N GLY A 94 -17.88 20.39 -15.81
CA GLY A 94 -17.36 20.46 -17.18
C GLY A 94 -16.71 19.15 -17.64
N LEU A 95 -15.84 18.56 -16.82
CA LEU A 95 -15.23 17.26 -17.13
C LEU A 95 -16.27 16.13 -17.19
N SER A 96 -17.29 16.17 -16.35
CA SER A 96 -18.38 15.18 -16.35
C SER A 96 -19.20 15.26 -17.65
N GLU A 97 -19.42 16.46 -18.17
CA GLU A 97 -20.12 16.69 -19.44
C GLU A 97 -19.27 16.22 -20.63
N GLU A 98 -17.96 16.53 -20.64
CA GLU A 98 -17.03 16.05 -21.67
C GLU A 98 -16.98 14.51 -21.71
N ILE A 99 -16.89 13.85 -20.54
CA ILE A 99 -16.91 12.37 -20.44
C ILE A 99 -18.23 11.82 -20.98
N LYS A 100 -19.36 12.48 -20.70
CA LYS A 100 -20.68 12.06 -21.16
C LYS A 100 -20.78 12.14 -22.68
N ASP A 101 -20.26 13.20 -23.29
CA ASP A 101 -20.29 13.36 -24.74
C ASP A 101 -19.36 12.37 -25.45
N LYS A 102 -18.14 12.17 -24.96
CA LYS A 102 -17.23 11.14 -25.49
C LYS A 102 -17.80 9.72 -25.36
N LYS A 103 -18.54 9.42 -24.28
CA LYS A 103 -19.25 8.13 -24.16
C LYS A 103 -20.33 7.96 -25.23
N LYS A 104 -21.08 9.01 -25.58
CA LYS A 104 -22.08 8.94 -26.67
C LYS A 104 -21.40 8.67 -28.01
N GLU A 105 -20.28 9.33 -28.29
CA GLU A 105 -19.49 9.09 -29.51
C GLU A 105 -19.00 7.64 -29.57
N LEU A 106 -18.47 7.11 -28.46
CA LEU A 106 -18.05 5.72 -28.36
C LEU A 106 -19.21 4.75 -28.65
N THR A 107 -20.39 4.97 -28.07
CA THR A 107 -21.57 4.13 -28.36
C THR A 107 -21.99 4.19 -29.84
N THR A 108 -21.77 5.33 -30.51
CA THR A 108 -22.05 5.48 -31.93
C THR A 108 -21.09 4.65 -32.77
N ILE A 109 -19.79 4.65 -32.43
CA ILE A 109 -18.77 3.84 -33.09
C ILE A 109 -19.06 2.35 -32.90
N GLU A 110 -19.43 1.92 -31.68
CA GLU A 110 -19.81 0.54 -31.39
C GLU A 110 -21.03 0.08 -32.21
N PHE A 111 -22.04 0.94 -32.34
CA PHE A 111 -23.20 0.65 -33.18
C PHE A 111 -22.80 0.50 -34.66
N GLN A 112 -21.89 1.33 -35.17
CA GLN A 112 -21.39 1.22 -36.54
C GLN A 112 -20.61 -0.09 -36.77
N GLN A 113 -19.79 -0.51 -35.81
CA GLN A 113 -19.09 -1.80 -35.88
C GLN A 113 -20.08 -2.97 -35.89
N MET A 114 -21.10 -2.94 -35.03
CA MET A 114 -22.17 -3.94 -35.01
C MET A 114 -22.91 -4.02 -36.35
N LEU A 115 -23.20 -2.88 -36.98
CA LEU A 115 -23.82 -2.85 -38.31
C LEU A 115 -22.93 -3.47 -39.38
N ILE A 116 -21.63 -3.20 -39.35
CA ILE A 116 -20.66 -3.80 -40.27
C ILE A 116 -20.60 -5.31 -40.07
N ASP A 117 -20.50 -5.78 -38.82
CA ASP A 117 -20.46 -7.22 -38.54
C ASP A 117 -21.73 -7.92 -39.02
N ARG A 118 -22.90 -7.30 -38.85
CA ARG A 118 -24.16 -7.82 -39.41
C ARG A 118 -24.12 -7.89 -40.94
N GLN A 119 -23.58 -6.87 -41.62
CA GLN A 119 -23.43 -6.88 -43.08
C GLN A 119 -22.49 -8.00 -43.54
N LYS A 120 -21.36 -8.21 -42.85
CA LYS A 120 -20.41 -9.28 -43.12
C LYS A 120 -21.05 -10.66 -42.97
N THR A 121 -21.85 -10.88 -41.92
CA THR A 121 -22.58 -12.13 -41.72
C THR A 121 -23.55 -12.41 -42.86
N ILE A 122 -24.39 -11.43 -43.22
CA ILE A 122 -25.36 -11.58 -44.33
C ILE A 122 -24.63 -11.89 -45.65
N LEU A 123 -23.53 -11.19 -45.93
CA LEU A 123 -22.73 -11.42 -47.12
C LEU A 123 -22.15 -12.84 -47.13
N THR A 124 -21.61 -13.31 -46.00
CA THR A 124 -21.02 -14.66 -45.86
C THR A 124 -22.06 -15.77 -46.00
N GLU A 125 -23.25 -15.60 -45.43
CA GLU A 125 -24.37 -16.52 -45.62
C GLU A 125 -24.79 -16.59 -47.10
N PHE A 126 -24.89 -15.42 -47.75
CA PHE A 126 -25.25 -15.34 -49.16
C PHE A 126 -24.20 -16.00 -50.07
N SER A 127 -22.90 -15.79 -49.83
CA SER A 127 -21.83 -16.43 -50.60
C SER A 127 -21.81 -17.95 -50.39
N GLY A 128 -22.10 -18.42 -49.18
CA GLY A 128 -22.31 -19.85 -48.88
C GLY A 128 -23.45 -20.47 -49.70
N HIS A 129 -24.56 -19.76 -49.88
CA HIS A 129 -25.69 -20.22 -50.68
C HIS A 129 -25.42 -20.20 -52.20
N VAL A 130 -24.63 -19.26 -52.69
CA VAL A 130 -24.24 -19.20 -54.12
C VAL A 130 -23.26 -20.32 -54.47
N THR A 131 -22.32 -20.63 -53.56
CA THR A 131 -21.32 -21.68 -53.76
C THR A 131 -21.86 -23.10 -53.57
N SER A 132 -22.82 -23.32 -52.66
CA SER A 132 -23.45 -24.64 -52.47
C SER A 132 -24.24 -25.11 -53.69
N ARG A 133 -24.92 -24.20 -54.40
CA ARG A 133 -25.63 -24.49 -55.66
C ARG A 133 -24.73 -24.98 -56.80
N VAL A 134 -23.42 -24.71 -56.74
CA VAL A 134 -22.42 -25.22 -57.69
C VAL A 134 -21.96 -26.64 -57.31
N GLN A 135 -22.04 -27.02 -56.03
CA GLN A 135 -21.62 -28.34 -55.54
C GLN A 135 -22.73 -29.41 -55.60
N ASP A 136 -24.00 -29.03 -55.43
CA ASP A 136 -25.13 -29.99 -55.40
C ASP A 136 -25.39 -30.72 -56.72
N LYS A 137 -24.79 -30.29 -57.85
CA LYS A 137 -24.90 -30.99 -59.14
C LYS A 137 -23.88 -32.12 -59.36
N LYS A 138 -23.01 -32.43 -58.38
CA LYS A 138 -22.00 -33.51 -58.49
C LYS A 138 -22.34 -34.80 -57.74
N LYS A 139 -23.53 -34.92 -57.12
CA LYS A 139 -23.94 -36.11 -56.35
C LYS A 139 -25.20 -36.79 -56.91
N GLU A 140 -25.19 -37.11 -58.21
CA GLU A 140 -25.98 -38.22 -58.74
C GLU A 140 -25.08 -39.00 -59.72
N GLU A 141 -24.35 -39.98 -59.21
CA GLU A 141 -23.74 -41.03 -60.02
C GLU A 141 -24.67 -42.25 -60.01
N GLY A 142 -25.33 -42.47 -61.15
CA GLY A 142 -26.16 -43.63 -61.40
C GLY A 142 -26.54 -43.71 -62.88
N ALA A 143 -25.71 -44.45 -63.63
CA ALA A 143 -25.95 -45.02 -64.97
C ALA A 143 -25.71 -44.14 -66.22
N ASP A 144 -25.02 -44.79 -67.17
CA ASP A 144 -24.69 -44.42 -68.55
C ASP A 144 -25.61 -43.40 -69.22
N GLY A 145 -25.03 -42.26 -69.60
CA GLY A 145 -25.69 -41.26 -70.45
C GLY A 145 -24.82 -40.03 -70.66
N ILE A 146 -24.22 -39.92 -71.86
CA ILE A 146 -23.63 -38.76 -72.52
C ILE A 146 -23.69 -37.45 -71.69
N PHE A 147 -22.64 -37.19 -70.92
CA PHE A 147 -22.54 -36.03 -70.04
C PHE A 147 -22.05 -34.79 -70.82
N GLN A 148 -22.93 -34.21 -71.65
CA GLN A 148 -22.73 -32.85 -72.14
C GLN A 148 -23.23 -31.86 -71.08
N SER A 149 -22.50 -31.79 -69.96
CA SER A 149 -22.70 -30.76 -68.95
C SER A 149 -22.06 -29.48 -69.46
N THR A 150 -22.81 -28.78 -70.32
CA THR A 150 -22.49 -27.41 -70.69
C THR A 150 -22.71 -26.55 -69.45
N VAL A 151 -21.68 -26.47 -68.60
CA VAL A 151 -21.53 -25.31 -67.75
C VAL A 151 -21.42 -24.14 -68.72
N HIS A 152 -22.52 -23.39 -68.91
CA HIS A 152 -22.51 -22.22 -69.77
C HIS A 152 -21.39 -21.30 -69.30
N PRO A 153 -20.45 -20.88 -70.17
CA PRO A 153 -19.36 -19.97 -69.80
C PRO A 153 -19.86 -18.70 -69.11
N GLU A 154 -21.06 -18.22 -69.44
CA GLU A 154 -21.76 -17.12 -68.78
C GLU A 154 -22.08 -17.38 -67.30
N ALA A 155 -22.45 -18.61 -66.92
CA ALA A 155 -22.78 -18.94 -65.53
C ALA A 155 -21.53 -18.94 -64.63
N VAL A 156 -20.38 -19.36 -65.17
CA VAL A 156 -19.08 -19.30 -64.48
C VAL A 156 -18.58 -17.87 -64.39
N ASN A 157 -18.77 -17.08 -65.46
CA ASN A 157 -18.39 -15.67 -65.47
C ASN A 157 -19.20 -14.86 -64.44
N GLY A 158 -20.51 -15.11 -64.32
CA GLY A 158 -21.36 -14.45 -63.31
C GLY A 158 -21.00 -14.79 -61.87
N VAL A 159 -20.57 -16.04 -61.59
CA VAL A 159 -20.07 -16.44 -60.26
C VAL A 159 -18.72 -15.79 -59.96
N MET A 160 -17.80 -15.73 -60.95
CA MET A 160 -16.52 -15.04 -60.77
C MET A 160 -16.70 -13.53 -60.55
N GLU A 161 -17.60 -12.87 -61.28
CA GLU A 161 -17.93 -11.45 -61.08
C GLU A 161 -18.55 -11.20 -59.70
N PHE A 162 -19.48 -12.06 -59.27
CA PHE A 162 -20.03 -12.01 -57.91
C PHE A 162 -18.95 -12.16 -56.84
N MET A 163 -18.03 -13.12 -56.98
CA MET A 163 -16.94 -13.31 -56.02
C MET A 163 -15.99 -12.12 -55.98
N ALA A 164 -15.66 -11.53 -57.13
CA ALA A 164 -14.83 -10.33 -57.18
C ALA A 164 -15.51 -9.14 -56.46
N ARG A 165 -16.81 -8.93 -56.68
CA ARG A 165 -17.60 -7.89 -56.00
C ARG A 165 -17.78 -8.17 -54.50
N PHE A 166 -17.92 -9.43 -54.14
CA PHE A 166 -17.99 -9.88 -52.75
C PHE A 166 -16.68 -9.60 -52.02
N GLU A 167 -15.54 -9.97 -52.60
CA GLU A 167 -14.21 -9.70 -52.05
C GLU A 167 -13.95 -8.18 -51.92
N GLU A 168 -14.28 -7.40 -52.95
CA GLU A 168 -14.19 -5.93 -52.93
C GLU A 168 -15.03 -5.35 -51.78
N LYS A 169 -16.28 -5.80 -51.65
CA LYS A 169 -17.19 -5.32 -50.60
C LYS A 169 -16.69 -5.74 -49.21
N MET A 170 -16.25 -6.98 -49.07
CA MET A 170 -15.73 -7.53 -47.82
C MET A 170 -14.49 -6.76 -47.35
N SER A 171 -13.54 -6.52 -48.26
CA SER A 171 -12.34 -5.72 -48.00
C SER A 171 -12.69 -4.30 -47.56
N SER A 172 -13.66 -3.65 -48.21
CA SER A 172 -14.09 -2.29 -47.82
C SER A 172 -14.74 -2.24 -46.42
N LEU A 173 -15.43 -3.31 -46.01
CA LEU A 173 -16.03 -3.43 -44.68
C LEU A 173 -14.96 -3.72 -43.61
N ASP A 174 -13.93 -4.50 -43.94
CA ASP A 174 -12.78 -4.74 -43.06
C ASP A 174 -11.96 -3.48 -42.82
N GLU A 175 -11.67 -2.72 -43.88
CA GLU A 175 -10.96 -1.44 -43.78
C GLU A 175 -11.71 -0.46 -42.87
N ARG A 176 -13.02 -0.30 -43.08
CA ARG A 176 -13.87 0.56 -42.25
C ARG A 176 -13.97 0.08 -40.80
N TYR A 177 -14.02 -1.23 -40.58
CA TYR A 177 -14.02 -1.80 -39.23
C TYR A 177 -12.71 -1.49 -38.49
N LEU A 178 -11.58 -1.62 -39.19
CA LEU A 178 -10.26 -1.35 -38.63
C LEU A 178 -10.10 0.13 -38.29
N GLU A 179 -10.55 1.04 -39.18
CA GLU A 179 -10.57 2.48 -38.90
C GLU A 179 -11.38 2.79 -37.63
N LEU A 180 -12.61 2.29 -37.53
CA LEU A 180 -13.45 2.47 -36.35
C LEU A 180 -12.82 1.85 -35.09
N SER A 181 -12.13 0.71 -35.20
CA SER A 181 -11.43 0.08 -34.08
C SER A 181 -10.27 0.95 -33.57
N THR A 182 -9.53 1.61 -34.47
CA THR A 182 -8.47 2.54 -34.07
C THR A 182 -9.02 3.80 -33.41
N GLN A 183 -10.13 4.35 -33.91
CA GLN A 183 -10.82 5.49 -33.31
C GLN A 183 -11.36 5.14 -31.92
N LYS A 184 -11.99 3.97 -31.78
CA LYS A 184 -12.48 3.45 -30.50
C LYS A 184 -11.37 3.39 -29.45
N LYS A 185 -10.22 2.78 -29.78
CA LYS A 185 -9.09 2.66 -28.84
C LYS A 185 -8.56 4.02 -28.36
N LYS A 186 -8.39 4.98 -29.28
CA LYS A 186 -7.95 6.33 -28.91
C LYS A 186 -8.95 7.01 -27.97
N MET A 187 -10.23 6.90 -28.27
CA MET A 187 -11.30 7.48 -27.46
C MET A 187 -11.42 6.82 -26.08
N GLU A 188 -11.19 5.51 -25.99
CA GLU A 188 -11.12 4.78 -24.71
C GLU A 188 -9.92 5.21 -23.84
N GLU A 189 -8.76 5.43 -24.44
CA GLU A 189 -7.57 5.95 -23.74
C GLU A 189 -7.83 7.37 -23.21
N GLU A 190 -8.41 8.25 -24.02
CA GLU A 190 -8.79 9.60 -23.61
C GLU A 190 -9.83 9.59 -22.49
N LEU A 191 -10.86 8.73 -22.60
CA LEU A 191 -11.87 8.57 -21.55
C LEU A 191 -11.22 8.12 -20.25
N LYS A 192 -10.28 7.16 -20.28
CA LYS A 192 -9.57 6.69 -19.09
C LYS A 192 -8.77 7.82 -18.41
N VAL A 193 -8.14 8.68 -19.20
CA VAL A 193 -7.41 9.85 -18.67
C VAL A 193 -8.39 10.86 -18.05
N LEU A 194 -9.52 11.15 -18.71
CA LEU A 194 -10.51 12.08 -18.18
C LEU A 194 -11.21 11.54 -16.92
N THR A 195 -11.56 10.25 -16.88
CA THR A 195 -12.18 9.63 -15.70
C THR A 195 -11.23 9.62 -14.52
N THR A 196 -9.95 9.30 -14.71
CA THR A 196 -8.95 9.35 -13.63
C THR A 196 -8.74 10.78 -13.11
N LYS A 197 -8.75 11.79 -13.99
CA LYS A 197 -8.75 13.20 -13.58
C LYS A 197 -9.99 13.56 -12.75
N LEU A 198 -11.18 13.18 -13.21
CA LEU A 198 -12.44 13.42 -12.49
C LEU A 198 -12.43 12.73 -11.12
N ASP A 199 -11.99 11.48 -11.02
CA ASP A 199 -11.94 10.73 -9.77
C ASP A 199 -10.97 11.36 -8.77
N ASN A 200 -9.83 11.85 -9.24
CA ASN A 200 -8.87 12.59 -8.42
C ASN A 200 -9.45 13.92 -7.90
N LEU A 201 -10.13 14.67 -8.78
CA LEU A 201 -10.78 15.93 -8.41
C LEU A 201 -11.94 15.70 -7.43
N ASN A 202 -12.79 14.69 -7.67
CA ASN A 202 -13.88 14.32 -6.77
C ASN A 202 -13.37 13.87 -5.39
N SER A 203 -12.27 13.10 -5.36
CA SER A 203 -11.63 12.70 -4.10
C SER A 203 -11.08 13.91 -3.34
N SER A 204 -10.51 14.88 -4.07
CA SER A 204 -10.06 16.15 -3.49
C SER A 204 -11.20 17.09 -3.09
N TYR A 205 -12.37 17.01 -3.72
CA TYR A 205 -13.53 17.87 -3.49
C TYR A 205 -14.40 17.39 -2.32
N GLN A 206 -14.61 16.07 -2.22
CA GLN A 206 -15.39 15.47 -1.12
C GLN A 206 -14.57 15.31 0.18
N GLY A 207 -13.24 15.29 0.08
CA GLY A 207 -12.38 15.33 1.24
C GLY A 207 -12.46 16.72 1.87
N LYS A 208 -13.02 16.82 3.09
CA LYS A 208 -12.87 18.04 3.89
C LYS A 208 -11.38 18.37 3.96
N GLU A 209 -10.99 19.56 3.52
CA GLU A 209 -9.60 19.94 3.48
C GLU A 209 -9.10 20.03 4.92
N THR A 210 -8.37 19.00 5.30
CA THR A 210 -7.91 18.82 6.66
C THR A 210 -6.59 19.58 6.77
N ILE A 211 -6.67 20.81 7.26
CA ILE A 211 -5.51 21.65 7.53
C ILE A 211 -4.81 21.09 8.75
N ARG A 212 -3.53 20.77 8.58
CA ARG A 212 -2.67 20.24 9.63
C ARG A 212 -1.65 21.31 9.98
N SER A 213 -1.47 21.56 11.27
CA SER A 213 -0.47 22.51 11.74
C SER A 213 0.23 22.03 13.00
N VAL A 214 1.51 22.35 13.13
CA VAL A 214 2.28 22.13 14.36
C VAL A 214 2.58 23.47 15.00
N LYS A 215 2.19 23.63 16.26
CA LYS A 215 2.46 24.81 17.07
C LYS A 215 3.59 24.48 18.03
N VAL A 216 4.68 25.24 17.95
CA VAL A 216 5.84 25.12 18.84
C VAL A 216 5.89 26.37 19.71
N ILE A 217 5.85 26.19 21.03
CA ILE A 217 5.96 27.29 21.99
C ILE A 217 7.40 27.34 22.47
N LEU A 218 8.07 28.47 22.23
CA LEU A 218 9.46 28.71 22.58
C LEU A 218 9.56 29.81 23.64
N HIS A 219 10.52 29.69 24.53
CA HIS A 219 10.86 30.75 25.48
C HIS A 219 12.34 31.10 25.37
N SER A 220 12.64 32.39 25.25
CA SER A 220 14.00 32.92 25.26
C SER A 220 14.14 34.08 26.23
N ILE A 221 15.24 34.08 26.97
CA ILE A 221 15.59 35.15 27.91
C ILE A 221 16.19 36.35 27.15
N GLU A 222 16.95 36.09 26.10
CA GLU A 222 17.66 37.09 25.31
C GLU A 222 17.29 37.01 23.82
N LYS A 223 17.65 38.04 23.07
CA LYS A 223 17.49 38.03 21.61
C LYS A 223 18.51 37.06 21.03
N VAL A 224 18.03 35.98 20.39
CA VAL A 224 18.88 34.88 19.94
C VAL A 224 18.39 34.31 18.61
N ASP A 225 19.36 33.98 17.75
CA ASP A 225 19.11 33.22 16.53
C ASP A 225 19.12 31.72 16.89
N VAL A 226 18.03 31.01 16.59
CA VAL A 226 17.82 29.59 16.90
C VAL A 226 17.57 28.84 15.61
N THR A 227 18.09 27.62 15.48
CA THR A 227 17.69 26.71 14.40
C THR A 227 16.92 25.55 14.99
N LEU A 228 15.66 25.40 14.57
CA LEU A 228 14.87 24.21 14.89
C LEU A 228 15.02 23.17 13.78
N VAL A 229 15.15 21.91 14.17
CA VAL A 229 15.08 20.75 13.28
C VAL A 229 13.78 20.03 13.59
N VAL A 230 12.85 20.07 12.64
CA VAL A 230 11.55 19.42 12.76
C VAL A 230 11.64 18.09 12.02
N SER A 231 11.46 16.97 12.74
CA SER A 231 11.44 15.64 12.17
C SER A 231 10.05 15.04 12.26
N TYR A 232 9.59 14.42 11.19
CA TYR A 232 8.29 13.74 11.13
C TYR A 232 8.33 12.60 10.12
N VAL A 233 7.44 11.63 10.30
CA VAL A 233 7.28 10.49 9.40
C VAL A 233 6.11 10.76 8.45
N VAL A 234 6.32 10.47 7.17
CA VAL A 234 5.29 10.51 6.13
C VAL A 234 5.08 9.12 5.54
N LYS A 235 3.81 8.78 5.33
CA LYS A 235 3.38 7.55 4.64
C LYS A 235 3.42 7.77 3.13
N ASN A 236 3.16 6.73 2.33
CA ASN A 236 3.18 6.79 0.87
C ASN A 236 4.57 7.13 0.27
N ALA A 237 5.62 6.75 0.98
CA ALA A 237 6.98 6.76 0.48
C ALA A 237 7.57 5.37 0.68
N SER A 238 8.30 4.86 -0.29
CA SER A 238 8.92 3.54 -0.20
C SER A 238 10.19 3.50 -1.03
N TRP A 239 11.06 2.56 -0.70
CA TRP A 239 12.15 2.20 -1.59
C TRP A 239 12.26 0.68 -1.74
N SER A 240 12.76 0.24 -2.89
CA SER A 240 13.02 -1.16 -3.18
C SER A 240 14.42 -1.39 -3.77
N PRO A 241 15.13 -2.46 -3.37
CA PRO A 241 16.43 -2.79 -3.91
C PRO A 241 16.33 -3.43 -5.30
N ILE A 242 17.19 -3.01 -6.24
CA ILE A 242 17.38 -3.66 -7.53
C ILE A 242 18.83 -4.05 -7.72
N TYR A 243 19.07 -5.26 -8.22
CA TYR A 243 20.40 -5.82 -8.46
C TYR A 243 20.57 -6.14 -9.96
N ASP A 244 21.65 -5.66 -10.58
CA ASP A 244 22.11 -6.08 -11.93
C ASP A 244 23.42 -6.85 -11.75
N ILE A 245 23.37 -8.17 -12.01
CA ILE A 245 24.51 -9.08 -11.86
C ILE A 245 24.98 -9.49 -13.26
N ARG A 246 26.25 -9.16 -13.58
CA ARG A 246 26.90 -9.49 -14.85
C ARG A 246 28.04 -10.45 -14.65
N VAL A 247 28.00 -11.58 -15.37
CA VAL A 247 28.99 -12.65 -15.27
C VAL A 247 29.90 -12.62 -16.50
N PHE A 248 31.20 -12.49 -16.28
CA PHE A 248 32.23 -12.54 -17.32
C PHE A 248 32.95 -13.89 -17.25
N THR A 249 32.45 -14.88 -17.98
CA THR A 249 32.95 -16.27 -17.94
C THR A 249 34.42 -16.40 -18.37
N LYS A 250 34.88 -15.56 -19.31
CA LYS A 250 36.28 -15.55 -19.78
C LYS A 250 37.25 -15.09 -18.69
N ASP A 251 36.87 -14.02 -17.99
CA ASP A 251 37.70 -13.43 -16.93
C ASP A 251 37.46 -14.09 -15.57
N LYS A 252 36.44 -14.97 -15.48
CA LYS A 252 35.92 -15.56 -14.23
C LYS A 252 35.60 -14.48 -13.18
N THR A 253 35.12 -13.33 -13.64
CA THR A 253 34.72 -12.22 -12.78
C THR A 253 33.20 -12.04 -12.78
N LEU A 254 32.67 -11.55 -11.66
CA LEU A 254 31.27 -11.22 -11.46
C LEU A 254 31.20 -9.75 -11.07
N LYS A 255 30.42 -8.95 -11.79
CA LYS A 255 30.14 -7.54 -11.46
C LYS A 255 28.71 -7.45 -10.97
N THR A 256 28.52 -6.85 -9.79
CA THR A 256 27.20 -6.59 -9.22
C THR A 256 27.01 -5.09 -9.13
N HIS A 257 25.93 -4.59 -9.73
CA HIS A 257 25.42 -3.25 -9.51
C HIS A 257 24.18 -3.33 -8.63
N TYR A 258 24.06 -2.41 -7.69
CA TYR A 258 22.91 -2.28 -6.81
C TYR A 258 22.34 -0.88 -6.95
N TYR A 259 21.01 -0.79 -6.98
CA TYR A 259 20.25 0.44 -7.06
C TYR A 259 19.12 0.41 -6.04
N GLY A 260 18.69 1.59 -5.58
CA GLY A 260 17.46 1.73 -4.81
C GLY A 260 16.45 2.48 -5.66
N LEU A 261 15.31 1.87 -5.96
CA LEU A 261 14.19 2.59 -6.54
C LEU A 261 13.39 3.24 -5.44
N ILE A 262 13.32 4.56 -5.43
CA ILE A 262 12.51 5.36 -4.52
C ILE A 262 11.22 5.72 -5.23
N LYS A 263 10.09 5.53 -4.55
CA LYS A 263 8.77 5.91 -5.05
C LYS A 263 8.03 6.63 -3.95
N GLN A 264 7.54 7.84 -4.23
CA GLN A 264 6.79 8.61 -3.24
C GLN A 264 5.60 9.37 -3.80
N SER A 265 4.56 9.49 -3.00
CA SER A 265 3.36 10.28 -3.24
C SER A 265 2.89 10.93 -1.94
N THR A 266 3.83 11.55 -1.22
CA THR A 266 3.60 12.15 0.11
C THR A 266 2.91 13.52 0.01
N GLY A 267 2.83 14.13 -1.17
CA GLY A 267 2.34 15.50 -1.38
C GLY A 267 3.38 16.58 -1.04
N GLU A 268 4.63 16.18 -0.77
CA GLU A 268 5.78 17.07 -0.57
C GLU A 268 6.92 16.66 -1.49
N ASP A 269 7.48 17.62 -2.22
CA ASP A 269 8.67 17.40 -3.03
C ASP A 269 9.92 17.46 -2.13
N TRP A 270 10.84 16.53 -2.34
CA TRP A 270 12.10 16.48 -1.59
C TRP A 270 13.19 17.15 -2.42
N ASP A 271 13.24 18.48 -2.40
CA ASP A 271 14.22 19.25 -3.16
C ASP A 271 15.57 19.33 -2.47
N ASN A 272 16.64 19.01 -3.22
CA ASN A 272 18.02 19.07 -2.74
C ASN A 272 18.26 18.35 -1.39
N ALA A 273 17.57 17.24 -1.15
CA ALA A 273 17.64 16.53 0.12
C ALA A 273 18.86 15.59 0.19
N SER A 274 19.44 15.46 1.38
CA SER A 274 20.37 14.36 1.68
C SER A 274 19.56 13.09 1.97
N ILE A 275 19.56 12.14 1.03
CA ILE A 275 18.70 10.96 1.08
C ILE A 275 19.48 9.74 1.56
N SER A 276 18.88 8.96 2.45
CA SER A 276 19.39 7.65 2.87
C SER A 276 18.30 6.59 2.80
N LEU A 277 18.65 5.36 2.43
CA LEU A 277 17.73 4.23 2.31
C LEU A 277 17.97 3.25 3.46
N SER A 278 16.92 2.89 4.18
CA SER A 278 17.01 2.00 5.33
C SER A 278 16.18 0.73 5.13
N THR A 279 16.78 -0.43 5.40
CA THR A 279 16.03 -1.70 5.45
C THR A 279 15.40 -1.96 6.81
N ALA A 280 15.58 -1.05 7.77
CA ALA A 280 14.97 -1.17 9.09
C ALA A 280 13.44 -1.15 8.99
N GLN A 281 12.78 -1.82 9.92
CA GLN A 281 11.34 -1.75 10.13
C GLN A 281 11.09 -1.12 11.51
N PRO A 282 10.96 0.21 11.59
CA PRO A 282 10.80 0.93 12.86
C PRO A 282 9.57 0.47 13.66
N ASP A 283 8.52 0.04 12.96
CA ASP A 283 7.25 -0.39 13.56
C ASP A 283 7.25 -1.83 14.09
N VAL A 284 8.28 -2.62 13.78
CA VAL A 284 8.45 -3.95 14.38
C VAL A 284 9.06 -3.75 15.77
N GLY A 285 8.24 -3.23 16.67
CA GLY A 285 8.53 -3.18 18.09
C GLY A 285 8.64 -4.60 18.63
N GLY A 286 9.66 -4.85 19.47
CA GLY A 286 9.70 -6.06 20.27
C GLY A 286 8.53 -6.05 21.26
N SER A 287 7.75 -7.13 21.30
CA SER A 287 6.82 -7.33 22.40
C SER A 287 7.64 -7.43 23.70
N PRO A 288 7.36 -6.61 24.73
CA PRO A 288 8.03 -6.79 26.01
C PRO A 288 7.80 -8.23 26.50
N PRO A 289 8.81 -8.91 27.06
CA PRO A 289 8.63 -10.26 27.57
C PRO A 289 7.57 -10.24 28.68
N SER A 290 6.77 -11.29 28.78
CA SER A 290 5.79 -11.43 29.86
C SER A 290 6.51 -11.50 31.21
N LEU A 291 6.20 -10.55 32.11
CA LEU A 291 6.71 -10.57 33.48
C LEU A 291 5.97 -11.65 34.28
N GLY A 292 6.70 -12.63 34.79
CA GLY A 292 6.15 -13.62 35.71
C GLY A 292 5.86 -13.00 37.08
N VAL A 293 4.61 -13.05 37.52
CA VAL A 293 4.23 -12.61 38.87
C VAL A 293 4.73 -13.64 39.90
N HIS A 294 5.52 -13.21 40.87
CA HIS A 294 5.90 -14.04 42.01
C HIS A 294 4.89 -13.81 43.15
N HIS A 295 4.13 -14.86 43.50
CA HIS A 295 3.26 -14.83 44.66
C HIS A 295 4.03 -15.24 45.91
N ILE A 296 4.07 -14.35 46.91
CA ILE A 296 4.56 -14.68 48.25
C ILE A 296 3.35 -15.20 49.05
N GLY A 297 3.34 -16.50 49.33
CA GLY A 297 2.39 -17.11 50.26
C GLY A 297 2.94 -17.08 51.68
N PHE A 298 2.26 -16.38 52.59
CA PHE A 298 2.58 -16.49 54.01
C PHE A 298 2.00 -17.80 54.55
N GLU A 299 2.88 -18.66 55.08
CA GLU A 299 2.45 -19.87 55.77
C GLU A 299 1.70 -19.46 57.05
N ARG A 300 0.37 -19.66 57.08
CA ARG A 300 -0.39 -19.48 58.31
C ARG A 300 0.03 -20.57 59.27
N ALA A 301 0.62 -20.18 60.40
CA ALA A 301 0.96 -21.10 61.48
C ALA A 301 -0.28 -21.94 61.83
N ARG A 302 -0.19 -23.25 61.62
CA ARG A 302 -1.21 -24.18 62.09
C ARG A 302 -1.14 -24.20 63.62
N TYR A 303 -2.11 -23.57 64.28
CA TYR A 303 -2.28 -23.76 65.72
C TYR A 303 -2.66 -25.22 65.95
N VAL A 304 -1.70 -26.02 66.42
CA VAL A 304 -1.98 -27.37 66.93
C VAL A 304 -2.72 -27.18 68.25
N THR A 305 -4.04 -27.31 68.25
CA THR A 305 -4.82 -27.38 69.48
C THR A 305 -4.52 -28.73 70.15
N ARG A 306 -3.85 -28.69 71.31
CA ARG A 306 -3.71 -29.88 72.18
C ARG A 306 -5.10 -30.21 72.74
N SER A 307 -5.76 -31.22 72.17
CA SER A 307 -6.98 -31.77 72.74
C SER A 307 -6.67 -32.50 74.04
N TYR A 308 -7.16 -31.95 75.16
CA TYR A 308 -7.05 -32.56 76.49
C TYR A 308 -8.14 -33.65 76.61
N LYS A 309 -7.75 -34.93 76.60
CA LYS A 309 -8.68 -36.05 76.84
C LYS A 309 -9.19 -35.99 78.28
N LYS A 310 -10.41 -35.48 78.47
CA LYS A 310 -11.14 -35.57 79.75
C LYS A 310 -11.68 -37.00 79.89
N LYS A 311 -11.33 -37.67 81.00
CA LYS A 311 -11.80 -39.02 81.34
C LYS A 311 -13.33 -39.06 81.40
N ALA A 312 -13.90 -40.09 80.78
CA ALA A 312 -15.32 -40.39 80.77
C ALA A 312 -15.85 -40.57 82.19
N GLY A 313 -16.92 -39.83 82.51
CA GLY A 313 -17.63 -39.94 83.78
C GLY A 313 -18.96 -39.22 83.68
N PHE A 314 -20.02 -40.03 83.56
CA PHE A 314 -21.43 -39.71 83.82
C PHE A 314 -22.17 -38.77 82.85
N ASN A 315 -23.02 -39.39 82.01
CA ASN A 315 -24.15 -38.73 81.34
C ASN A 315 -25.27 -38.51 82.36
N PHE A 316 -25.71 -37.27 82.51
CA PHE A 316 -27.01 -36.94 83.09
C PHE A 316 -27.84 -36.21 82.03
N ILE A 317 -29.01 -36.76 81.71
CA ILE A 317 -30.00 -36.20 80.78
C ILE A 317 -30.90 -35.25 81.55
N SER A 318 -31.13 -34.04 81.03
CA SER A 318 -32.37 -33.23 81.18
C SER A 318 -32.18 -31.95 80.35
N SER A 319 -32.88 -31.74 79.23
CA SER A 319 -34.25 -31.20 79.08
C SER A 319 -34.39 -29.71 79.42
N TYR A 320 -35.26 -29.06 78.63
CA TYR A 320 -35.60 -27.63 78.55
C TYR A 320 -34.58 -26.77 77.78
N GLY A 321 -34.95 -25.98 76.78
CA GLY A 321 -36.28 -25.53 76.38
C GLY A 321 -36.23 -24.01 76.14
N GLY A 322 -36.63 -23.60 74.94
CA GLY A 322 -36.89 -22.21 74.56
C GLY A 322 -35.64 -21.35 74.32
N ASP A 323 -35.68 -20.33 73.50
CA ASP A 323 -36.73 -19.84 72.60
C ASP A 323 -36.10 -18.66 71.84
N SER A 324 -36.60 -18.41 70.63
CA SER A 324 -36.53 -17.12 69.91
C SER A 324 -35.12 -16.68 69.44
N ALA A 325 -34.93 -16.05 68.29
CA ALA A 325 -35.84 -15.53 67.28
C ALA A 325 -35.00 -15.43 65.98
N SER A 326 -35.50 -15.95 64.87
CA SER A 326 -36.11 -15.18 63.77
C SER A 326 -35.12 -14.26 63.04
N ASP A 327 -35.01 -14.18 61.73
CA ASP A 327 -35.77 -14.76 60.62
C ASP A 327 -35.03 -14.24 59.36
N ASP A 328 -34.90 -15.12 58.36
CA ASP A 328 -35.29 -14.85 56.96
C ASP A 328 -34.45 -13.84 56.13
N ASP A 329 -34.12 -14.03 54.84
CA ASP A 329 -34.53 -14.92 53.74
C ASP A 329 -33.29 -15.05 52.80
N GLU A 330 -32.93 -16.15 52.13
CA GLU A 330 -33.63 -17.05 51.20
C GLU A 330 -33.50 -16.60 49.68
N TRP A 331 -33.19 -17.58 48.81
CA TRP A 331 -33.26 -17.65 47.32
C TRP A 331 -32.10 -17.13 46.45
N PHE A 332 -31.29 -18.02 45.83
CA PHE A 332 -31.43 -18.81 44.56
C PHE A 332 -30.67 -18.12 43.39
N GLU A 333 -29.51 -18.68 43.01
CA GLU A 333 -29.24 -19.46 41.78
C GLU A 333 -29.39 -18.69 40.46
N ASP A 334 -28.28 -18.58 39.70
CA ASP A 334 -28.30 -19.10 38.33
C ASP A 334 -26.89 -19.51 37.86
N ASP A 335 -26.86 -20.64 37.19
CA ASP A 335 -25.72 -21.33 36.60
C ASP A 335 -25.40 -20.75 35.21
N SER A 336 -24.12 -20.59 34.87
CA SER A 336 -23.63 -20.88 33.52
C SER A 336 -22.09 -20.89 33.46
N ASP A 337 -21.60 -21.79 32.60
CA ASP A 337 -20.24 -21.89 32.08
C ASP A 337 -19.22 -22.76 32.85
N LYS A 338 -19.61 -24.03 32.99
CA LYS A 338 -18.69 -25.15 32.71
C LYS A 338 -18.82 -25.53 31.24
N MET A 339 -17.71 -25.53 30.49
CA MET A 339 -17.17 -26.71 29.79
C MET A 339 -16.01 -26.35 28.85
N MET A 340 -15.10 -27.32 28.70
CA MET A 340 -13.98 -27.42 27.74
C MET A 340 -12.63 -26.84 28.17
N ASN A 341 -11.96 -27.51 29.10
CA ASN A 341 -10.52 -27.70 28.98
C ASN A 341 -10.11 -29.08 29.53
N ALA A 342 -10.04 -30.06 28.63
CA ALA A 342 -9.46 -31.37 28.91
C ALA A 342 -8.21 -31.50 28.04
N GLY A 343 -7.06 -31.60 28.71
CA GLY A 343 -5.78 -31.81 28.08
C GLY A 343 -5.63 -33.21 27.47
N PHE A 344 -4.69 -33.32 26.54
CA PHE A 344 -4.08 -34.59 26.19
C PHE A 344 -2.61 -34.36 25.83
N THR A 345 -1.74 -34.86 26.69
CA THR A 345 -0.31 -35.04 26.50
C THR A 345 -0.05 -36.36 25.79
N GLY A 346 0.76 -36.39 24.75
CA GLY A 346 1.19 -37.64 24.12
C GLY A 346 2.20 -37.41 22.99
N LEU A 347 3.42 -37.91 23.21
CA LEU A 347 4.49 -38.05 22.23
C LEU A 347 4.02 -38.83 20.98
N GLU A 348 4.47 -38.42 19.79
CA GLU A 348 5.35 -39.24 18.94
C GLU A 348 5.78 -38.45 17.69
N LEU A 349 7.10 -38.27 17.56
CA LEU A 349 7.77 -37.73 16.38
C LEU A 349 7.82 -38.86 15.33
N CYS A 350 6.96 -38.82 14.32
CA CYS A 350 7.10 -39.72 13.17
C CYS A 350 8.30 -39.28 12.31
N ALA A 351 9.31 -40.14 12.28
CA ALA A 351 10.45 -40.06 11.37
C ALA A 351 9.99 -40.21 9.91
N VAL A 352 10.45 -39.30 9.05
CA VAL A 352 10.31 -39.39 7.59
C VAL A 352 11.51 -40.17 7.05
N PRO A 353 11.34 -41.19 6.19
CA PRO A 353 12.42 -42.08 5.78
C PRO A 353 13.42 -41.42 4.82
N ASP A 354 14.69 -41.76 5.02
CA ASP A 354 15.85 -41.41 4.20
C ASP A 354 15.72 -41.90 2.75
N ILE A 355 15.94 -41.00 1.80
CA ILE A 355 16.08 -41.30 0.37
C ILE A 355 17.59 -41.42 0.08
N PRO A 356 18.10 -42.55 -0.44
CA PRO A 356 19.52 -42.69 -0.73
C PRO A 356 19.88 -42.00 -2.05
N LEU A 357 20.82 -41.06 -2.01
CA LEU A 357 21.48 -40.51 -3.20
C LEU A 357 22.77 -41.31 -3.44
N ASP A 358 22.70 -42.25 -4.40
CA ASP A 358 23.88 -42.87 -5.01
C ASP A 358 24.25 -42.12 -6.31
N GLY A 359 25.54 -41.91 -6.53
CA GLY A 359 26.05 -41.19 -7.70
C GLY A 359 27.35 -40.41 -7.46
N GLY A 360 28.45 -41.11 -7.20
CA GLY A 360 29.78 -40.51 -7.08
C GLY A 360 30.39 -40.05 -8.42
N SER A 361 30.99 -38.86 -8.41
CA SER A 361 32.16 -38.51 -9.24
C SER A 361 32.92 -37.31 -8.64
N PRO A 362 34.25 -37.18 -8.86
CA PRO A 362 35.16 -36.72 -7.83
C PRO A 362 35.30 -35.20 -7.71
N VAL A 363 35.32 -34.74 -6.45
CA VAL A 363 35.61 -33.36 -6.03
C VAL A 363 37.09 -33.06 -6.23
N ALA A 364 37.42 -32.19 -7.19
CA ALA A 364 38.71 -31.50 -7.22
C ALA A 364 38.72 -30.37 -6.18
N LYS A 365 39.55 -30.52 -5.14
CA LYS A 365 39.80 -29.48 -4.12
C LYS A 365 40.34 -28.22 -4.78
N ARG A 366 39.55 -27.14 -4.86
CA ARG A 366 40.03 -25.78 -5.15
C ARG A 366 40.13 -25.00 -3.84
N LYS A 367 41.33 -24.51 -3.52
CA LYS A 367 41.61 -23.59 -2.43
C LYS A 367 40.72 -22.34 -2.57
N ALA A 368 39.97 -22.01 -1.52
CA ALA A 368 39.23 -20.77 -1.44
C ALA A 368 40.21 -19.58 -1.37
N ALA A 369 40.13 -18.68 -2.35
CA ALA A 369 40.80 -17.39 -2.29
C ALA A 369 40.03 -16.48 -1.31
N LYS A 370 40.76 -15.83 -0.41
CA LYS A 370 40.23 -14.89 0.59
C LYS A 370 39.57 -13.70 -0.13
N ALA A 371 38.27 -13.51 0.06
CA ALA A 371 37.55 -12.37 -0.48
C ALA A 371 38.05 -11.05 0.16
N PRO A 372 38.09 -9.93 -0.59
CA PRO A 372 38.40 -8.63 -0.02
C PRO A 372 37.27 -8.19 0.92
N SER A 373 37.63 -7.74 2.12
CA SER A 373 36.71 -7.17 3.10
C SER A 373 36.21 -5.80 2.62
N LEU A 374 34.90 -5.67 2.43
CA LEU A 374 34.23 -4.38 2.26
C LEU A 374 33.92 -3.83 3.66
N GLU A 375 34.30 -2.58 3.94
CA GLU A 375 33.84 -1.87 5.13
C GLU A 375 32.38 -1.45 4.90
N VAL A 376 31.46 -2.29 5.39
CA VAL A 376 30.07 -1.90 5.65
C VAL A 376 30.07 -1.43 7.10
N ASP A 377 29.66 -0.19 7.34
CA ASP A 377 29.46 0.30 8.69
C ASP A 377 28.15 -0.31 9.23
N VAL A 378 28.27 -1.56 9.70
CA VAL A 378 27.20 -2.29 10.37
C VAL A 378 27.19 -1.81 11.81
N SER A 379 26.28 -0.91 12.15
CA SER A 379 26.00 -0.59 13.54
C SER A 379 25.51 -1.86 14.25
N LYS A 380 26.42 -2.53 14.96
CA LYS A 380 26.12 -3.72 15.75
C LYS A 380 25.33 -3.30 16.98
N VAL A 381 24.02 -3.52 16.94
CA VAL A 381 23.21 -3.65 18.16
C VAL A 381 22.93 -5.13 18.35
N GLU A 382 23.62 -5.76 19.31
CA GLU A 382 23.47 -7.17 19.65
C GLU A 382 22.15 -7.42 20.37
N THR A 383 21.06 -7.48 19.61
CA THR A 383 19.80 -8.12 20.01
C THR A 383 19.22 -8.84 18.79
N GLY A 384 19.28 -10.17 18.78
CA GLY A 384 18.50 -11.07 17.91
C GLY A 384 18.26 -10.65 16.44
N GLN A 385 19.19 -11.00 15.54
CA GLN A 385 18.99 -11.19 14.09
C GLN A 385 17.96 -10.30 13.36
N LEU A 386 18.10 -8.97 13.44
CA LEU A 386 17.61 -8.08 12.40
C LEU A 386 18.79 -7.25 11.89
N TYR A 387 19.34 -7.64 10.72
CA TYR A 387 20.36 -6.85 10.05
C TYR A 387 19.68 -5.65 9.38
N ASN A 388 19.74 -4.49 10.04
CA ASN A 388 19.32 -3.24 9.44
C ASN A 388 20.50 -2.64 8.67
N ALA A 389 20.32 -2.41 7.37
CA ALA A 389 21.29 -1.74 6.52
C ALA A 389 20.80 -0.31 6.22
N LEU A 390 21.72 0.64 6.28
CA LEU A 390 21.51 2.03 5.90
C LEU A 390 22.44 2.36 4.72
N PHE A 391 21.87 2.86 3.63
CA PHE A 391 22.59 3.25 2.42
C PHE A 391 22.47 4.76 2.24
N SER A 392 23.57 5.50 2.37
CA SER A 392 23.58 6.94 2.13
C SER A 392 23.80 7.24 0.65
N ILE A 393 22.99 8.14 0.08
CA ILE A 393 23.22 8.68 -1.26
C ILE A 393 24.19 9.86 -1.10
N PRO A 394 25.41 9.81 -1.68
CA PRO A 394 26.48 10.77 -1.39
C PRO A 394 26.23 12.17 -1.96
N ARG A 395 25.17 12.36 -2.76
CA ARG A 395 24.82 13.63 -3.38
C ARG A 395 23.42 14.01 -2.95
N THR A 396 23.17 15.31 -2.83
CA THR A 396 21.81 15.80 -2.71
C THR A 396 21.02 15.45 -3.97
N SER A 397 19.77 15.04 -3.78
CA SER A 397 18.91 14.59 -4.86
C SER A 397 17.54 15.23 -4.72
N THR A 398 16.86 15.45 -5.85
CA THR A 398 15.48 15.92 -5.88
C THR A 398 14.56 14.76 -6.24
N ILE A 399 13.55 14.50 -5.41
CA ILE A 399 12.54 13.47 -5.66
C ILE A 399 11.14 14.10 -5.57
N PRO A 400 10.44 14.29 -6.70
CA PRO A 400 9.09 14.82 -6.71
C PRO A 400 8.08 13.83 -6.13
N SER A 401 6.96 14.33 -5.63
CA SER A 401 5.83 13.53 -5.16
C SER A 401 4.88 13.17 -6.31
N ASP A 402 5.39 12.44 -7.30
CA ASP A 402 4.67 12.12 -8.54
C ASP A 402 4.25 10.63 -8.65
N ASN A 403 4.51 9.83 -7.62
CA ASN A 403 4.27 8.39 -7.60
C ASN A 403 5.02 7.61 -8.71
N THR A 404 6.09 8.19 -9.27
CA THR A 404 6.97 7.50 -10.23
C THR A 404 8.20 6.91 -9.53
N GLU A 405 8.91 6.02 -10.21
CA GLU A 405 10.11 5.35 -9.68
C GLU A 405 11.36 6.15 -10.05
N HIS A 406 12.12 6.55 -9.02
CA HIS A 406 13.36 7.31 -9.13
C HIS A 406 14.54 6.42 -8.73
N LYS A 407 15.60 6.39 -9.55
CA LYS A 407 16.72 5.43 -9.44
C LYS A 407 17.97 6.01 -8.79
#